data_AF-A0A060C8W8-F1
#
_entry.id   AF-A0A060C8W8-F1
#
_cell.length_a   1.000
_cell.length_b   1.000
_cell.length_c   1.000
_cell.angle_alpha   90.00
_cell.angle_beta   90.00
_cell.angle_gamma   90.00
#
_symmetry.space_group_name_H-M   'P 1'
#
loop_
_entity.id
_entity.type
_entity.pdbx_description
1 polymer ?
#
loop_
_entity_poly.entity_id
_entity_poly.type
_entity_poly.pdbx_seq_one_letter_code
_entity_poly.pdbx_strand_id
1 'polypeptide(L)'
;DRAEEIMKFVLSGEDDKLGGGLYWHEQERKTKNTCTNAPAITGLLLLYGLTKQNNYLEDAQRLYPWTCKNLQDPEDGLFWDHINLNGEVDKRKFSYNSALMIRANCLIYQITKLEKYLGEAKRIGHAAIKQWVKPDGGIADGPAFGHLLLGSFVQLARL
;
A
#
# COMPACT_ATOMS: atom_id res chain seq x y z
N ASP A 1 -21.84 1.96 2.52
CA ASP A 1 -22.35 2.89 1.46
C ASP A 1 -21.26 3.74 0.79
N ARG A 2 -20.89 4.93 1.30
CA ARG A 2 -19.98 5.84 0.56
C ARG A 2 -18.58 5.25 0.30
N ALA A 3 -18.02 4.53 1.27
CA ALA A 3 -16.73 3.86 1.11
C ALA A 3 -16.76 2.78 0.01
N GLU A 4 -17.89 2.09 -0.12
CA GLU A 4 -18.07 1.02 -1.12
C GLU A 4 -18.24 1.60 -2.53
N GLU A 5 -18.99 2.71 -2.66
CA GLU A 5 -19.14 3.45 -3.91
C GLU A 5 -17.78 3.96 -4.41
N ILE A 6 -17.00 4.60 -3.54
CA ILE A 6 -15.65 5.07 -3.87
C ILE A 6 -14.75 3.90 -4.25
N MET A 7 -14.81 2.79 -3.52
CA MET A 7 -13.98 1.63 -3.84
C MET A 7 -14.33 1.02 -5.19
N LYS A 8 -15.63 0.95 -5.53
CA LYS A 8 -16.08 0.51 -6.86
C LYS A 8 -15.54 1.42 -7.96
N PHE A 9 -15.56 2.73 -7.75
CA PHE A 9 -14.95 3.68 -8.69
C PHE A 9 -13.44 3.47 -8.82
N VAL A 10 -12.72 3.36 -7.72
CA VAL A 10 -11.27 3.11 -7.72
C VAL A 10 -10.92 1.83 -8.48
N LEU A 11 -11.65 0.73 -8.25
CA LEU A 11 -11.44 -0.55 -8.93
C LEU A 11 -11.73 -0.49 -10.44
N SER A 12 -12.57 0.45 -10.90
CA SER A 12 -12.78 0.66 -12.34
C SER A 12 -11.54 1.21 -13.07
N GLY A 13 -10.54 1.67 -12.32
CA GLY A 13 -9.23 2.07 -12.81
C GLY A 13 -8.25 0.92 -13.06
N GLU A 14 -8.69 -0.33 -12.99
CA GLU A 14 -7.87 -1.50 -13.28
C GLU A 14 -8.02 -2.00 -14.72
N ASP A 15 -6.92 -2.49 -15.30
CA ASP A 15 -6.91 -3.29 -16.53
C ASP A 15 -5.72 -4.27 -16.51
N ASP A 16 -5.65 -5.12 -17.54
CA ASP A 16 -4.62 -6.16 -17.66
C ASP A 16 -3.23 -5.63 -18.10
N LYS A 17 -3.09 -4.34 -18.42
CA LYS A 17 -1.77 -3.79 -18.78
C LYS A 17 -0.85 -3.86 -17.57
N LEU A 18 0.41 -4.21 -17.81
CA LEU A 18 1.40 -4.50 -16.76
C LEU A 18 0.94 -5.66 -15.82
N GLY A 19 -0.01 -6.49 -16.25
CA GLY A 19 -0.52 -7.62 -15.49
C GLY A 19 -1.44 -7.24 -14.32
N GLY A 20 -2.08 -6.07 -14.36
CA GLY A 20 -3.00 -5.59 -13.33
C GLY A 20 -2.62 -4.22 -12.77
N GLY A 21 -3.19 -3.87 -11.61
CA GLY A 21 -2.88 -2.64 -10.89
C GLY A 21 -3.67 -1.43 -11.36
N LEU A 22 -3.78 -0.45 -10.46
CA LEU A 22 -4.68 0.70 -10.62
C LEU A 22 -3.97 1.92 -11.22
N TYR A 23 -4.61 2.53 -12.21
CA TYR A 23 -4.18 3.83 -12.75
C TYR A 23 -4.28 4.94 -11.72
N TRP A 24 -3.37 5.91 -11.81
CA TRP A 24 -3.43 7.11 -10.98
C TRP A 24 -4.48 8.13 -11.44
N HIS A 25 -4.61 8.30 -12.75
CA HIS A 25 -5.51 9.28 -13.35
C HIS A 25 -6.49 8.59 -14.30
N GLU A 26 -7.79 8.72 -14.02
CA GLU A 26 -8.87 8.01 -14.72
C GLU A 26 -8.85 8.23 -16.24
N GLN A 27 -8.59 9.46 -16.67
CA GLN A 27 -8.63 9.85 -18.08
C GLN A 27 -7.32 9.59 -18.81
N GLU A 28 -6.17 9.83 -18.15
CA GLU A 28 -4.87 9.78 -18.82
C GLU A 28 -4.28 8.37 -18.86
N ARG A 29 -4.48 7.59 -17.78
CA ARG A 29 -4.07 6.18 -17.69
C ARG A 29 -2.62 5.91 -18.13
N LYS A 30 -1.68 6.77 -17.73
CA LYS A 30 -0.25 6.67 -18.11
C LYS A 30 0.60 5.87 -17.13
N THR A 31 0.22 5.89 -15.86
CA THR A 31 1.01 5.30 -14.76
C THR A 31 0.11 4.56 -13.79
N LYS A 32 0.68 3.51 -13.19
CA LYS A 32 0.10 2.76 -12.09
C LYS A 32 0.99 2.97 -10.85
N ASN A 33 0.41 3.47 -9.77
CA ASN A 33 1.18 4.07 -8.68
C ASN A 33 0.95 3.34 -7.36
N THR A 34 1.94 3.37 -6.47
CA THR A 34 1.75 2.89 -5.11
C THR A 34 0.70 3.72 -4.38
N CYS A 35 0.64 5.04 -4.67
CA CYS A 35 -0.29 5.98 -4.05
C CYS A 35 -1.77 5.73 -4.39
N THR A 36 -2.08 4.89 -5.38
CA THR A 36 -3.45 4.41 -5.65
C THR A 36 -3.66 2.99 -5.18
N ASN A 37 -2.71 2.10 -5.44
CA ASN A 37 -2.83 0.68 -5.11
C ASN A 37 -2.78 0.43 -3.60
N ALA A 38 -1.84 1.03 -2.86
CA ALA A 38 -1.71 0.81 -1.42
C ALA A 38 -2.92 1.30 -0.59
N PRO A 39 -3.51 2.49 -0.85
CA PRO A 39 -4.77 2.86 -0.22
C PRO A 39 -5.94 1.96 -0.62
N ALA A 40 -6.03 1.54 -1.89
CA ALA A 40 -7.09 0.64 -2.35
C ALA A 40 -7.03 -0.70 -1.60
N ILE A 41 -5.86 -1.34 -1.54
CA ILE A 41 -5.65 -2.58 -0.78
C ILE A 41 -6.05 -2.39 0.69
N THR A 42 -5.57 -1.32 1.33
CA THR A 42 -5.90 -1.04 2.74
C THR A 42 -7.40 -0.84 2.94
N GLY A 43 -8.06 -0.08 2.05
CA GLY A 43 -9.50 0.17 2.09
C GLY A 43 -10.31 -1.10 1.88
N LEU A 44 -9.92 -1.96 0.94
CA LEU A 44 -10.55 -3.25 0.68
C LEU A 44 -10.47 -4.18 1.90
N LEU A 45 -9.31 -4.27 2.54
CA LEU A 45 -9.13 -5.08 3.75
C LEU A 45 -9.98 -4.55 4.93
N LEU A 46 -10.11 -3.23 5.06
CA LEU A 46 -11.01 -2.62 6.04
C LEU A 46 -12.49 -2.89 5.73
N LEU A 47 -12.91 -2.75 4.46
CA LEU A 47 -14.26 -3.08 4.01
C LEU A 47 -14.60 -4.55 4.23
N TYR A 48 -13.68 -5.47 3.92
CA TYR A 48 -13.82 -6.89 4.27
C TYR A 48 -13.97 -7.07 5.79
N GLY A 49 -13.14 -6.40 6.58
CA GLY A 49 -13.21 -6.43 8.04
C GLY A 49 -14.60 -6.09 8.59
N LEU A 50 -15.23 -5.05 8.02
CA LEU A 50 -16.53 -4.51 8.43
C LEU A 50 -17.72 -5.30 7.88
N THR A 51 -17.67 -5.71 6.62
CA THR A 51 -18.82 -6.27 5.90
C THR A 51 -18.78 -7.79 5.75
N LYS A 52 -17.59 -8.39 5.85
CA LYS A 52 -17.30 -9.80 5.55
C LYS A 52 -17.65 -10.25 4.13
N GLN A 53 -17.80 -9.32 3.18
CA GLN A 53 -18.03 -9.66 1.78
C GLN A 53 -16.72 -10.08 1.09
N ASN A 54 -16.69 -11.30 0.54
CA ASN A 54 -15.46 -11.92 0.04
C ASN A 54 -14.82 -11.20 -1.15
N ASN A 55 -15.61 -10.55 -2.00
CA ASN A 55 -15.11 -9.77 -3.13
C ASN A 55 -14.04 -8.76 -2.72
N TYR A 56 -14.20 -8.08 -1.57
CA TYR A 56 -13.20 -7.14 -1.09
C TYR A 56 -11.87 -7.81 -0.73
N LEU A 57 -11.92 -9.01 -0.15
CA LEU A 57 -10.71 -9.76 0.17
C LEU A 57 -10.03 -10.28 -1.11
N GLU A 58 -10.81 -10.76 -2.07
CA GLU A 58 -10.32 -11.23 -3.38
C GLU A 58 -9.61 -10.09 -4.14
N ASP A 59 -10.22 -8.90 -4.21
CA ASP A 59 -9.62 -7.72 -4.83
C ASP A 59 -8.32 -7.30 -4.12
N ALA A 60 -8.30 -7.32 -2.78
CA ALA A 60 -7.08 -7.02 -2.02
C ALA A 60 -5.98 -8.06 -2.28
N GLN A 61 -6.33 -9.35 -2.34
CA GLN A 61 -5.41 -10.45 -2.62
C GLN A 61 -4.87 -10.42 -4.04
N ARG A 62 -5.57 -9.79 -4.97
CA ARG A 62 -5.13 -9.60 -6.35
C ARG A 62 -4.22 -8.38 -6.50
N LEU A 63 -4.58 -7.24 -5.91
CA LEU A 63 -3.79 -5.99 -5.99
C LEU A 63 -2.51 -6.02 -5.16
N TYR A 64 -2.54 -6.65 -3.97
CA TYR A 64 -1.38 -6.74 -3.07
C TYR A 64 -0.12 -7.33 -3.73
N PRO A 65 -0.15 -8.56 -4.29
CA PRO A 65 1.03 -9.14 -4.90
C PRO A 65 1.48 -8.39 -6.15
N TRP A 66 0.55 -7.79 -6.91
CA TRP A 66 0.91 -6.93 -8.04
C TRP A 66 1.71 -5.71 -7.57
N THR A 67 1.26 -5.06 -6.50
CA THR A 67 1.94 -3.87 -5.94
C THR A 67 3.32 -4.23 -5.42
N CYS A 68 3.45 -5.32 -4.67
CA CYS A 68 4.75 -5.78 -4.19
C CYS A 68 5.69 -6.14 -5.34
N LYS A 69 5.21 -6.89 -6.34
CA LYS A 69 6.03 -7.33 -7.48
C LYS A 69 6.59 -6.17 -8.31
N ASN A 70 5.78 -5.15 -8.56
CA ASN A 70 6.15 -4.09 -9.50
C ASN A 70 6.74 -2.85 -8.83
N LEU A 71 6.41 -2.59 -7.57
CA LEU A 71 6.69 -1.30 -6.92
C LEU A 71 7.43 -1.42 -5.59
N GLN A 72 7.66 -2.62 -5.06
CA GLN A 72 8.50 -2.79 -3.88
C GLN A 72 9.97 -2.89 -4.28
N ASP A 73 10.80 -2.07 -3.67
CA ASP A 73 12.24 -2.11 -3.85
C ASP A 73 12.81 -3.38 -3.19
N PRO A 74 13.48 -4.27 -3.95
CA PRO A 74 14.07 -5.47 -3.37
C PRO A 74 15.26 -5.18 -2.45
N GLU A 75 15.90 -4.01 -2.54
CA GLU A 75 17.10 -3.69 -1.75
C GLU A 75 16.76 -3.37 -0.29
N ASP A 76 15.68 -2.64 -0.03
CA ASP A 76 15.29 -2.22 1.32
C ASP A 76 13.84 -2.54 1.70
N GLY A 77 13.00 -2.99 0.76
CA GLY A 77 11.59 -3.28 0.99
C GLY A 77 10.66 -2.08 1.00
N LEU A 78 11.17 -0.86 0.79
CA LEU A 78 10.34 0.34 0.67
C LEU A 78 9.68 0.39 -0.71
N PHE A 79 8.66 1.24 -0.87
CA PHE A 79 7.87 1.27 -2.09
C PHE A 79 8.22 2.49 -2.94
N TRP A 80 8.54 2.22 -4.20
CA TRP A 80 8.71 3.19 -5.27
C TRP A 80 7.39 3.90 -5.60
N ASP A 81 7.46 4.97 -6.38
CA ASP A 81 6.31 5.82 -6.65
C ASP A 81 5.34 5.18 -7.65
N HIS A 82 5.84 4.85 -8.84
CA HIS A 82 5.00 4.32 -9.92
C HIS A 82 5.78 3.60 -11.01
N ILE A 83 5.01 2.89 -11.85
CA ILE A 83 5.46 2.29 -13.11
C ILE A 83 4.64 2.89 -14.25
N ASN A 84 5.29 3.27 -15.34
CA ASN A 84 4.61 3.73 -16.56
C ASN A 84 4.26 2.56 -17.48
N LEU A 85 3.44 2.79 -18.50
CA LEU A 85 3.00 1.74 -19.42
C LEU A 85 4.13 1.12 -20.28
N ASN A 86 5.30 1.76 -20.34
CA ASN A 86 6.48 1.19 -21.00
C ASN A 86 7.29 0.27 -20.07
N GLY A 87 6.88 0.14 -18.80
CA GLY A 87 7.55 -0.66 -17.79
C GLY A 87 8.66 0.07 -17.03
N GLU A 88 8.83 1.38 -17.26
CA GLU A 88 9.83 2.15 -16.54
C GLU A 88 9.30 2.54 -15.15
N VAL A 89 10.14 2.35 -14.14
CA VAL A 89 9.78 2.58 -12.75
C VAL A 89 10.42 3.84 -12.22
N ASP A 90 9.60 4.74 -11.67
CA ASP A 90 10.07 5.88 -10.90
C ASP A 90 10.36 5.44 -9.47
N LYS A 91 11.66 5.35 -9.15
CA LYS A 91 12.15 4.81 -7.88
C LYS A 91 12.11 5.78 -6.72
N ARG A 92 11.51 6.97 -6.86
CA ARG A 92 11.30 7.88 -5.73
C ARG A 92 10.47 7.19 -4.65
N LYS A 93 10.84 7.40 -3.39
CA LYS A 93 10.18 6.80 -2.23
C LYS A 93 9.55 7.88 -1.38
N PHE A 94 8.26 7.77 -1.14
CA PHE A 94 7.51 8.64 -0.24
C PHE A 94 7.06 7.84 0.98
N SER A 95 7.14 8.43 2.17
CA SER A 95 6.89 7.70 3.43
C SER A 95 5.52 7.04 3.46
N TYR A 96 4.50 7.71 2.91
CA TYR A 96 3.12 7.22 2.92
C TYR A 96 2.90 5.96 2.05
N ASN A 97 3.69 5.77 0.98
CA ASN A 97 3.60 4.58 0.14
C ASN A 97 3.93 3.32 0.97
N SER A 98 5.08 3.35 1.64
CA SER A 98 5.49 2.28 2.56
C SER A 98 4.57 2.19 3.79
N ALA A 99 4.10 3.32 4.31
CA ALA A 99 3.19 3.34 5.45
C ALA A 99 1.90 2.55 5.20
N LEU A 100 1.26 2.76 4.05
CA LEU A 100 0.03 2.07 3.70
C LEU A 100 0.28 0.57 3.45
N MET A 101 1.43 0.19 2.90
CA MET A 101 1.78 -1.23 2.74
C MET A 101 2.13 -1.93 4.06
N ILE A 102 2.69 -1.21 5.05
CA ILE A 102 2.81 -1.72 6.44
C ILE A 102 1.41 -2.00 6.99
N ARG A 103 0.47 -1.06 6.83
CA ARG A 103 -0.91 -1.22 7.33
C ARG A 103 -1.65 -2.35 6.63
N ALA A 104 -1.49 -2.48 5.32
CA ALA A 104 -2.05 -3.59 4.55
C ALA A 104 -1.54 -4.94 5.08
N ASN A 105 -0.23 -5.09 5.29
CA ASN A 105 0.34 -6.30 5.88
C ASN A 105 -0.21 -6.59 7.30
N CYS A 106 -0.32 -5.57 8.14
CA CYS A 106 -0.94 -5.69 9.47
C CYS A 106 -2.37 -6.22 9.39
N LEU A 107 -3.19 -5.66 8.48
CA LEU A 107 -4.58 -6.09 8.28
C LEU A 107 -4.66 -7.51 7.73
N ILE A 108 -3.83 -7.87 6.75
CA ILE A 108 -3.79 -9.24 6.21
C ILE A 108 -3.38 -10.23 7.30
N TYR A 109 -2.39 -9.89 8.15
CA TYR A 109 -2.04 -10.71 9.30
C TYR A 109 -3.22 -10.87 10.26
N GLN A 110 -3.91 -9.78 10.60
CA GLN A 110 -5.06 -9.85 11.50
C GLN A 110 -6.18 -10.75 10.96
N ILE A 111 -6.42 -10.74 9.65
CA ILE A 111 -7.42 -11.55 8.95
C ILE A 111 -7.00 -13.02 8.85
N THR A 112 -5.76 -13.28 8.44
CA THR A 112 -5.30 -14.63 8.04
C THR A 112 -4.52 -15.37 9.12
N LYS A 113 -3.96 -14.65 10.10
CA LYS A 113 -2.99 -15.13 11.09
C LYS A 113 -1.72 -15.74 10.49
N LEU A 114 -1.41 -15.45 9.22
CA LEU A 114 -0.20 -15.92 8.57
C LEU A 114 0.99 -15.01 8.92
N GLU A 115 1.92 -15.54 9.72
CA GLU A 115 3.08 -14.81 10.28
C GLU A 115 3.95 -14.10 9.24
N LYS A 116 3.99 -14.58 7.99
CA LYS A 116 4.73 -13.93 6.90
C LYS A 116 4.34 -12.46 6.70
N TYR A 117 3.07 -12.10 6.90
CA TYR A 117 2.61 -10.71 6.74
C TYR A 117 3.02 -9.84 7.92
N LEU A 118 3.04 -10.38 9.14
CA LEU A 118 3.57 -9.65 10.30
C LEU A 118 5.09 -9.43 10.16
N GLY A 119 5.81 -10.47 9.73
CA GLY A 119 7.24 -10.37 9.43
C GLY A 119 7.53 -9.30 8.38
N GLU A 120 6.73 -9.26 7.32
CA GLU A 120 6.86 -8.26 6.25
C GLU A 120 6.54 -6.83 6.73
N ALA A 121 5.47 -6.65 7.53
CA ALA A 121 5.16 -5.36 8.14
C ALA A 121 6.33 -4.85 9.02
N LYS A 122 6.94 -5.74 9.82
CA LYS A 122 8.12 -5.42 10.65
C LYS A 122 9.33 -5.07 9.79
N ARG A 123 9.59 -5.81 8.72
CA ARG A 123 10.70 -5.55 7.79
C ARG A 123 10.59 -4.17 7.14
N ILE A 124 9.42 -3.86 6.56
CA ILE A 124 9.16 -2.55 5.95
C ILE A 124 9.20 -1.45 7.03
N GLY A 125 8.66 -1.72 8.22
CA GLY A 125 8.70 -0.80 9.37
C GLY A 125 10.11 -0.39 9.75
N HIS A 126 11.03 -1.35 9.90
CA HIS A 126 12.45 -1.06 10.20
C HIS A 126 13.12 -0.25 9.09
N ALA A 127 12.89 -0.60 7.82
CA ALA A 127 13.42 0.16 6.69
C ALA A 127 12.89 1.60 6.68
N ALA A 128 11.60 1.78 7.00
CA ALA A 128 10.97 3.09 7.04
C ALA A 128 11.48 3.95 8.20
N ILE A 129 11.77 3.35 9.37
CA ILE A 129 12.45 4.02 10.48
C ILE A 129 13.82 4.53 10.02
N LYS A 130 14.63 3.66 9.41
CA LYS A 130 15.96 4.03 8.91
C LYS A 130 15.91 5.17 7.87
N GLN A 131 14.89 5.17 7.01
CA GLN A 131 14.76 6.14 5.93
C GLN A 131 14.18 7.50 6.37
N TRP A 132 13.16 7.49 7.23
CA TRP A 132 12.35 8.69 7.51
C TRP A 132 12.27 9.08 8.98
N VAL A 133 12.90 8.37 9.92
CA VAL A 133 12.95 8.78 11.34
C VAL A 133 14.33 9.34 11.65
N LYS A 134 14.37 10.59 12.10
CA LYS A 134 15.59 11.29 12.51
C LYS A 134 16.04 10.80 13.90
N PRO A 135 17.32 11.01 14.27
CA PRO A 135 17.82 10.63 15.60
C PRO A 135 17.06 11.27 16.78
N ASP A 136 16.42 12.42 16.58
CA ASP A 136 15.60 13.12 17.57
C ASP A 136 14.14 12.62 17.63
N GLY A 137 13.81 11.58 16.85
CA GLY A 137 12.46 11.02 16.74
C GLY A 137 11.54 11.76 15.76
N GLY A 138 11.99 12.85 15.14
CA GLY A 138 11.23 13.58 14.14
C GLY A 138 11.07 12.80 12.83
N ILE A 139 9.94 12.96 12.15
CA ILE A 139 9.73 12.40 10.80
C ILE A 139 10.35 13.33 9.75
N ALA A 140 11.20 12.78 8.88
CA ALA A 140 11.85 13.46 7.76
C ALA A 140 10.98 13.46 6.50
N ASP A 141 9.72 13.90 6.63
CA ASP A 141 8.79 14.08 5.51
C ASP A 141 7.76 15.16 5.87
N GLY A 142 7.03 15.67 4.88
CA GLY A 142 5.94 16.62 5.11
C GLY A 142 4.84 16.02 6.00
N PRO A 143 4.12 16.85 6.79
CA PRO A 143 3.14 16.36 7.76
C PRO A 143 2.01 15.54 7.12
N ALA A 144 1.62 15.88 5.89
CA ALA A 144 0.62 15.14 5.12
C ALA A 144 1.02 13.68 4.85
N PHE A 145 2.31 13.37 4.72
CA PHE A 145 2.79 12.00 4.52
C PHE A 145 3.27 11.37 5.83
N GLY A 146 3.99 12.14 6.65
CA GLY A 146 4.54 11.67 7.91
C GLY A 146 3.50 11.17 8.91
N HIS A 147 2.29 11.75 8.93
CA HIS A 147 1.24 11.25 9.83
C HIS A 147 0.76 9.83 9.47
N LEU A 148 0.76 9.47 8.17
CA LEU A 148 0.42 8.11 7.74
C LEU A 148 1.49 7.12 8.17
N LEU A 149 2.76 7.52 8.09
CA LEU A 149 3.88 6.72 8.57
C LEU A 149 3.81 6.49 10.08
N LEU A 150 3.59 7.53 10.87
CA LEU A 150 3.41 7.37 12.32
C LEU A 150 2.20 6.45 12.63
N GLY A 151 1.10 6.63 11.92
CA GLY A 151 -0.09 5.80 12.06
C GLY A 151 0.17 4.31 11.76
N SER A 152 1.03 4.00 10.78
CA SER A 152 1.39 2.62 10.46
C SER A 152 2.23 1.97 11.56
N PHE A 153 3.15 2.72 12.18
CA PHE A 153 3.93 2.24 13.32
C PHE A 153 3.05 1.96 14.54
N VAL A 154 2.09 2.85 14.85
CA VAL A 154 1.13 2.63 15.93
C VAL A 154 0.28 1.38 15.68
N GLN A 155 -0.15 1.15 14.44
CA GLN A 155 -0.89 -0.06 14.09
C GLN A 155 -0.02 -1.32 14.26
N LEU A 156 1.23 -1.29 13.80
CA LEU A 156 2.16 -2.40 13.91
C LEU A 156 2.51 -2.73 15.37
N ALA A 157 2.70 -1.72 16.22
CA ALA A 157 3.04 -1.90 17.64
C ALA A 157 1.93 -2.55 18.48
N ARG A 158 0.71 -2.67 17.94
CA ARG A 158 -0.43 -3.33 18.59
C ARG A 158 -0.55 -4.82 18.25
N LEU A 159 0.35 -5.35 17.43
CA LEU A 159 0.40 -6.74 16.96
C LEU A 159 1.58 -7.49 17.58
#